data_AF-A0A2V8RYZ4-F1
#
_entry.id   AF-A0A2V8RYZ4-F1
#
_cell.length_a   1.000
_cell.length_b   1.000
_cell.length_c   1.000
_cell.angle_alpha   90.00
_cell.angle_beta   90.00
_cell.angle_gamma   90.00
#
_symmetry.space_group_name_H-M   'P 1'
#
loop_
_entity.id
_entity.type
_entity.pdbx_description
1 polymer ?
#
loop_
_entity_poly.entity_id
_entity_poly.type
_entity_poly.pdbx_seq_one_letter_code
_entity_poly.pdbx_strand_id
1 'polypeptide(L)'
;MPAEWLAEAVLEIVDSFGAVSYETQKVEGHWRHGGVLYRDNLVRLVVDAPDSVKNRRWMKDFKSRWQARLEQVELWLVSCRIEIE
;
A
#
# COMPACT_ATOMS: atom_id res chain seq x y z
N MET A 1 -8.94 7.14 -6.11
CA MET A 1 -9.32 5.72 -5.92
C MET A 1 -10.74 5.65 -5.38
N PRO A 2 -11.59 4.72 -5.83
CA PRO A 2 -12.89 4.45 -5.22
C PRO A 2 -12.78 4.08 -3.73
N ALA A 3 -13.77 4.48 -2.92
CA ALA A 3 -13.71 4.33 -1.46
C ALA A 3 -13.84 2.87 -1.02
N GLU A 4 -14.57 2.06 -1.78
CA GLU A 4 -14.76 0.63 -1.57
C GLU A 4 -13.44 -0.14 -1.63
N TRP A 5 -12.56 0.19 -2.58
CA TRP A 5 -11.24 -0.45 -2.69
C TRP A 5 -10.34 -0.09 -1.51
N LEU A 6 -10.42 1.14 -1.01
CA LEU A 6 -9.72 1.52 0.21
C LEU A 6 -10.23 0.70 1.40
N ALA A 7 -11.55 0.59 1.57
CA ALA A 7 -12.15 -0.14 2.67
C ALA A 7 -11.77 -1.62 2.65
N GLU A 8 -11.79 -2.26 1.48
CA GLU A 8 -11.36 -3.65 1.31
C GLU A 8 -9.88 -3.84 1.66
N ALA A 9 -8.98 -2.98 1.17
CA ALA A 9 -7.55 -3.05 1.48
C ALA A 9 -7.31 -2.88 2.99
N VAL A 10 -8.01 -1.94 3.63
CA VAL A 10 -7.97 -1.70 5.06
C VAL A 10 -8.41 -2.94 5.83
N LEU A 11 -9.54 -3.55 5.48
CA LEU A 11 -10.04 -4.75 6.16
C LEU A 11 -9.08 -5.93 6.02
N GLU A 12 -8.54 -6.18 4.83
CA GLU A 12 -7.58 -7.27 4.60
C GLU A 12 -6.30 -7.11 5.44
N ILE A 13 -5.81 -5.87 5.57
CA ILE A 13 -4.66 -5.55 6.42
C ILE A 13 -5.01 -5.74 7.90
N VAL A 14 -6.17 -5.24 8.35
CA VAL A 14 -6.62 -5.37 9.74
C VAL A 14 -6.78 -6.85 10.12
N ASP A 15 -7.34 -7.68 9.26
CA ASP A 15 -7.47 -9.12 9.50
C ASP A 15 -6.11 -9.81 9.69
N SER A 16 -5.04 -9.26 9.09
CA SER A 16 -3.70 -9.86 9.12
C SER A 16 -2.78 -9.29 10.21
N PHE A 17 -2.92 -8.00 10.55
CA PHE A 17 -2.03 -7.29 11.47
C PHE A 17 -2.72 -6.70 12.69
N GLY A 18 -4.05 -6.70 12.74
CA GLY A 18 -4.86 -6.13 13.80
C GLY A 18 -5.03 -4.62 13.76
N ALA A 19 -4.26 -3.90 12.93
CA ALA A 19 -4.34 -2.45 12.79
C ALA A 19 -3.80 -1.95 11.45
N VAL A 20 -4.31 -0.80 11.01
CA VAL A 20 -3.78 -0.01 9.88
C VAL A 20 -4.09 1.46 10.11
N SER A 21 -3.14 2.32 9.79
CA SER A 21 -3.37 3.77 9.65
C SER A 21 -3.49 4.11 8.18
N TYR A 22 -4.38 5.03 7.83
CA TYR A 22 -4.49 5.53 6.47
C TYR A 22 -4.60 7.05 6.44
N GLU A 23 -4.00 7.66 5.43
CA GLU A 23 -4.05 9.10 5.23
C GLU A 23 -5.25 9.47 4.35
N THR A 24 -6.11 10.37 4.84
CA THR A 24 -7.30 10.86 4.11
C THR A 24 -7.01 12.10 3.25
N GLN A 25 -5.83 12.69 3.41
CA GLN A 25 -5.37 13.82 2.62
C GLN A 25 -5.17 13.41 1.15
N LYS A 26 -5.55 14.29 0.22
CA LYS A 26 -5.28 14.07 -1.21
C LYS A 26 -3.78 14.12 -1.45
N VAL A 27 -3.22 13.01 -1.88
CA VAL A 27 -1.83 12.92 -2.35
C VAL A 27 -1.86 12.84 -3.87
N GLU A 28 -1.29 13.82 -4.56
CA GLU A 28 -1.16 13.79 -6.01
C GLU A 28 0.16 13.13 -6.42
N GLY A 29 0.08 11.98 -7.09
CA GLY A 29 1.24 11.34 -7.67
C GLY A 29 1.51 11.87 -9.08
N HIS A 30 2.79 12.09 -9.37
CA HIS A 30 3.28 12.47 -10.69
C HIS A 30 4.48 11.58 -11.01
N TRP A 31 4.34 10.69 -11.99
CA TRP A 31 5.38 9.73 -12.30
C TRP A 31 5.40 9.38 -13.79
N ARG A 32 6.54 8.85 -14.27
CA ARG A 32 6.72 8.48 -15.67
C ARG A 32 6.96 6.99 -15.82
N HIS A 33 6.37 6.40 -16.86
CA HIS A 33 6.65 5.04 -17.28
C HIS A 33 6.49 4.91 -18.79
N GLY A 34 7.47 4.30 -19.46
CA GLY A 34 7.47 4.18 -20.93
C GLY A 34 7.37 5.52 -21.67
N GLY A 35 7.87 6.61 -21.08
CA GLY A 35 7.78 7.97 -21.67
C GLY A 35 6.43 8.68 -21.44
N VAL A 36 5.43 8.01 -20.87
CA VAL A 36 4.14 8.59 -20.52
C VAL A 36 4.19 9.19 -19.12
N LEU A 37 3.66 10.40 -18.96
CA LEU A 37 3.46 11.04 -17.65
C LEU A 37 2.08 10.67 -17.10
N TYR A 38 2.07 10.08 -15.91
CA TYR A 38 0.87 9.74 -15.16
C TYR A 38 0.64 10.76 -14.05
N ARG A 39 -0.64 11.03 -13.78
CA ARG A 39 -1.12 11.89 -12.71
C ARG A 39 -2.27 11.18 -12.01
N ASP A 40 -2.14 10.93 -10.73
CA ASP A 40 -3.10 10.16 -9.97
C ASP A 40 -3.38 10.75 -8.58
N ASN A 41 -4.49 10.31 -7.99
CA ASN A 41 -4.83 10.59 -6.61
C ASN A 41 -4.55 9.33 -5.80
N LEU A 42 -3.48 9.37 -5.03
CA LEU A 42 -2.95 8.28 -4.22
C LEU A 42 -3.62 8.23 -2.84
N VAL A 43 -3.63 7.03 -2.26
CA VAL A 43 -3.90 6.82 -0.84
C VAL A 43 -2.69 6.14 -0.23
N ARG A 44 -2.32 6.56 0.98
CA ARG A 44 -1.22 5.97 1.73
C ARG A 44 -1.75 5.18 2.91
N LEU A 45 -1.40 3.91 2.94
CA LEU A 45 -1.63 2.99 4.05
C LEU A 45 -0.32 2.78 4.80
N VAL A 46 -0.38 2.78 6.13
CA VAL A 46 0.77 2.58 7.03
C VAL A 46 0.42 1.46 8.00
N VAL A 47 1.33 0.48 8.09
CA VAL A 47 1.19 -0.70 8.94
C VAL A 47 2.46 -0.83 9.76
N ASP A 48 2.32 -0.73 11.08
CA ASP A 48 3.38 -1.07 12.02
C ASP A 48 3.24 -2.54 12.38
N ALA A 49 4.27 -3.33 12.06
CA ALA A 49 4.25 -4.77 12.28
C ALA A 49 5.64 -5.27 12.71
N PRO A 50 5.71 -6.35 13.51
CA PRO A 50 6.98 -7.00 13.82
C PRO A 50 7.73 -7.41 12.56
N ASP A 51 9.05 -7.22 12.55
CA ASP A 51 9.89 -7.67 11.45
C ASP A 51 10.02 -9.20 11.46
N SER A 52 9.17 -9.88 10.70
CA SER A 52 9.19 -11.33 10.54
C SER A 52 9.14 -11.73 9.07
N VAL A 53 9.71 -12.90 8.76
CA VAL A 53 9.66 -13.49 7.40
C VAL A 53 8.21 -13.66 6.94
N LYS A 54 7.30 -14.04 7.85
CA LYS A 54 5.87 -14.17 7.58
C LYS A 54 5.26 -12.85 7.12
N ASN A 55 5.50 -11.77 7.88
CA ASN A 55 4.94 -10.46 7.57
C ASN A 55 5.51 -9.89 6.27
N ARG A 56 6.81 -10.05 6.02
CA ARG A 56 7.44 -9.64 4.76
C ARG A 56 6.87 -10.38 3.56
N ARG A 57 6.62 -11.69 3.68
CA ARG A 57 5.98 -12.48 2.62
C ARG A 57 4.56 -11.99 2.37
N TRP A 58 3.77 -11.84 3.43
CA TRP A 58 2.40 -11.34 3.32
C TRP A 58 2.32 -9.99 2.61
N MET A 59 3.20 -9.03 2.96
CA MET A 59 3.21 -7.70 2.34
C MET A 59 3.59 -7.74 0.85
N LYS A 60 4.49 -8.64 0.45
CA LYS A 60 4.82 -8.87 -0.96
C LYS A 60 3.63 -9.45 -1.72
N ASP A 61 2.99 -10.46 -1.15
CA ASP A 61 1.83 -11.11 -1.78
C ASP A 61 0.64 -10.14 -1.88
N PHE A 62 0.43 -9.33 -0.83
CA PHE A 62 -0.56 -8.25 -0.82
C PHE A 62 -0.31 -7.25 -1.96
N LYS A 63 0.93 -6.75 -2.10
CA LYS A 63 1.31 -5.87 -3.22
C LYS A 63 0.97 -6.50 -4.56
N SER A 64 1.36 -7.76 -4.79
CA SER A 64 1.10 -8.43 -6.07
C SER A 64 -0.39 -8.59 -6.37
N ARG A 65 -1.20 -9.01 -5.38
CA ARG A 65 -2.67 -9.13 -5.54
C ARG A 65 -3.32 -7.79 -5.88
N TRP A 66 -2.96 -6.74 -5.13
CA TRP A 66 -3.57 -5.42 -5.29
C TRP A 66 -3.11 -4.70 -6.55
N GLN A 67 -1.84 -4.84 -6.95
CA GLN A 67 -1.36 -4.31 -8.22
C GLN A 67 -2.15 -4.88 -9.40
N ALA A 68 -2.40 -6.20 -9.39
CA ALA A 68 -3.21 -6.86 -10.41
C ALA A 68 -4.70 -6.45 -10.34
N ARG A 69 -5.29 -6.44 -9.14
CA ARG A 69 -6.71 -6.08 -8.92
C ARG A 69 -7.02 -4.65 -9.38
N LEU A 70 -6.09 -3.72 -9.18
CA LEU A 70 -6.24 -2.31 -9.51
C LEU A 70 -5.77 -1.97 -10.94
N GLU A 71 -5.34 -2.98 -11.71
CA GLU A 71 -4.77 -2.83 -13.05
C GLU A 71 -3.67 -1.75 -13.12
N GLN A 72 -2.86 -1.66 -12.06
CA GLN A 72 -1.81 -0.65 -11.96
C GLN A 72 -0.52 -1.12 -12.62
N VAL A 73 0.16 -0.21 -13.33
CA VAL A 73 1.51 -0.45 -13.86
C VAL A 73 2.48 -0.77 -12.71
N GLU A 74 2.33 -0.08 -11.57
CA GLU A 74 3.14 -0.29 -10.37
C GLU A 74 2.33 0.05 -9.11
N LEU A 75 2.63 -0.65 -8.01
CA LEU A 75 2.12 -0.34 -6.68
C LEU A 75 3.31 -0.22 -5.72
N TRP A 76 3.59 0.99 -5.25
CA TRP A 76 4.74 1.23 -4.39
C TRP A 76 4.52 0.71 -2.96
N LEU A 77 5.49 -0.04 -2.47
CA LEU A 77 5.54 -0.56 -1.09
C LEU A 77 6.97 -0.39 -0.57
N VAL A 78 7.09 0.24 0.59
CA VAL A 78 8.36 0.46 1.28
C VAL A 78 8.26 -0.11 2.69
N SER A 79 9.33 -0.75 3.15
CA SER A 79 9.48 -1.18 4.54
C SER A 79 10.65 -0.44 5.18
N CYS A 80 10.39 0.28 6.26
CA CYS A 80 11.42 0.91 7.08
C CYS A 80 11.46 0.20 8.44
N ARG A 81 12.66 -0.08 8.95
CA ARG A 81 12.82 -0.60 10.31
C ARG A 81 12.73 0.57 11.28
N ILE A 82 11.86 0.46 12.28
CA ILE A 82 11.73 1.46 13.35
C ILE A 82 12.61 0.97 14.51
N GLU A 83 13.56 1.80 14.91
CA GLU A 83 14.43 1.58 16.06
C GLU A 83 14.24 2.74 17.04
N ILE A 84 14.18 2.43 18.32
CA ILE A 84 14.18 3.43 19.40
C ILE A 84 15.57 3.38 20.00
N GLU A 85 16.27 4.51 20.01
CA GLU A 85 17.58 4.68 20.67
C GLU A 85 17.45 4.66 22.20
#